data_AF-A0A941VVV0-F1
#
_entry.id   AF-A0A941VVV0-F1
#
_cell.length_a   1.000
_cell.length_b   1.000
_cell.length_c   1.000
_cell.angle_alpha   90.00
_cell.angle_beta   90.00
_cell.angle_gamma   90.00
#
_symmetry.space_group_name_H-M   'P 1'
#
loop_
_entity.id
_entity.type
_entity.pdbx_description
1 polymer ?
#
loop_
_entity_poly.entity_id
_entity_poly.type
_entity_poly.pdbx_seq_one_letter_code
_entity_poly.pdbx_strand_id
1 'polypeptide(L)' 'VVRLLPSLHAPTVSHLYDRDWLALETVVDSHLVRDLIPRLTAAGAQGVLEYELKKMV' A
#
# COMPACT_ATOMS: atom_id res chain seq x y z
N VAL A 1 1.83 0.06 -9.97
CA VAL A 1 1.74 0.30 -8.51
C VAL A 1 2.57 -0.70 -7.69
N VAL A 2 2.31 -2.02 -7.74
CA VAL A 2 2.95 -3.04 -6.86
C VAL A 2 4.49 -2.96 -6.76
N ARG A 3 5.20 -2.72 -7.87
CA ARG A 3 6.67 -2.57 -7.88
C ARG A 3 7.23 -1.42 -7.04
N LEU A 4 6.39 -0.46 -6.65
CA LEU A 4 6.79 0.69 -5.84
C LEU A 4 6.71 0.43 -4.34
N LEU A 5 6.13 -0.69 -3.91
CA LEU A 5 5.92 -0.99 -2.50
C LEU A 5 7.14 -1.71 -1.91
N PRO A 6 7.85 -1.10 -0.93
CA PRO A 6 8.84 -1.80 -0.14
C PRO A 6 8.10 -2.70 0.85
N SER A 7 8.05 -4.01 0.60
CA SER A 7 7.35 -4.94 1.50
C SER A 7 8.32 -5.68 2.41
N LEU A 8 8.01 -5.79 3.71
CA LEU A 8 8.73 -6.66 4.64
C LEU A 8 8.54 -8.16 4.32
N HIS A 9 7.33 -8.58 3.90
CA HIS A 9 6.98 -10.00 3.68
C HIS A 9 6.24 -10.30 2.35
N ALA A 10 6.19 -9.35 1.42
CA ALA A 10 5.29 -9.25 0.26
C ALA A 10 3.98 -8.49 0.56
N PRO A 11 3.48 -7.66 -0.37
CA PRO A 11 2.21 -6.97 -0.20
C PRO A 11 1.03 -7.94 -0.31
N THR A 12 -0.01 -7.74 0.49
CA THR A 12 -1.28 -8.45 0.37
C THR A 12 -2.05 -7.89 -0.82
N VAL A 13 -2.55 -8.77 -1.69
CA VAL A 13 -3.40 -8.42 -2.84
C VAL A 13 -4.74 -9.11 -2.69
N SER A 14 -5.82 -8.33 -2.61
CA SER A 14 -7.18 -8.82 -2.43
C SER A 14 -8.09 -8.32 -3.56
N HIS A 15 -8.93 -9.21 -4.10
CA HIS A 15 -9.95 -8.81 -5.08
C HIS A 15 -11.09 -8.07 -4.38
N LEU A 16 -11.45 -6.89 -4.90
CA LEU A 16 -12.64 -6.19 -4.45
C LEU A 16 -13.90 -6.76 -5.12
N TYR A 17 -15.06 -6.32 -4.64
CA TYR A 17 -16.35 -6.64 -5.26
C TYR A 17 -16.38 -6.18 -6.72
N ASP A 18 -15.89 -4.95 -6.97
CA ASP A 18 -15.59 -4.49 -8.31
C ASP A 18 -14.31 -5.16 -8.80
N ARG A 19 -14.44 -5.91 -9.90
CA ARG A 19 -13.38 -6.76 -10.45
C ARG A 19 -12.29 -5.96 -11.15
N ASP A 20 -12.56 -4.70 -11.49
CA ASP A 20 -11.59 -3.79 -12.08
C ASP A 20 -10.64 -3.21 -11.01
N TRP A 21 -10.96 -3.40 -9.73
CA TRP A 21 -10.19 -2.90 -8.61
C TRP A 21 -9.56 -4.01 -7.75
N LEU A 22 -8.37 -3.71 -7.25
CA LEU A 22 -7.64 -4.55 -6.31
C LEU A 22 -7.31 -3.74 -5.07
N ALA A 23 -7.50 -4.34 -3.90
CA ALA A 23 -6.98 -3.84 -2.64
C ALA A 23 -5.52 -4.28 -2.50
N LEU A 24 -4.64 -3.33 -2.20
CA LEU A 24 -3.21 -3.59 -2.03
C LEU A 24 -2.79 -3.04 -0.68
N GLU A 25 -2.30 -3.92 0.18
CA GLU A 25 -1.90 -3.57 1.55
C GLU A 25 -0.44 -3.96 1.76
N THR A 26 0.35 -3.08 2.36
CA THR A 26 1.74 -3.37 2.71
C THR A 26 2.12 -2.65 3.98
N VAL A 27 3.07 -3.24 4.71
CA VAL A 27 3.76 -2.59 5.82
C VAL A 27 5.01 -1.94 5.28
N VAL A 28 5.16 -0.64 5.54
CA VAL A 28 6.33 0.16 5.16
C VAL A 28 6.85 0.90 6.38
N ASP A 29 8.11 1.33 6.31
CA ASP A 29 8.64 2.23 7.34
C ASP A 29 7.94 3.60 7.26
N SER A 30 7.58 4.16 8.41
CA SER A 30 6.83 5.40 8.53
C SER A 30 7.55 6.58 7.89
N HIS A 31 8.89 6.59 7.87
CA HIS A 31 9.64 7.66 7.23
C HIS A 31 9.50 7.67 5.71
N LEU A 32 9.20 6.54 5.08
CA LEU A 32 9.04 6.42 3.63
C LEU A 32 7.67 6.88 3.15
N VAL A 33 6.66 6.86 4.03
CA VAL A 33 5.25 7.09 3.70
C VAL A 33 5.04 8.42 2.97
N ARG A 34 5.67 9.49 3.47
CA ARG A 34 5.55 10.84 2.91
C ARG A 34 5.98 10.92 1.44
N ASP A 35 7.00 10.15 1.06
CA ASP A 35 7.52 10.13 -0.30
C ASP A 35 6.83 9.05 -1.17
N LEU A 36 6.31 7.99 -0.52
CA LEU A 36 5.65 6.87 -1.18
C LEU A 36 4.24 7.24 -1.66
N ILE A 37 3.43 7.90 -0.84
CA ILE A 37 2.03 8.23 -1.17
C ILE A 37 1.93 9.02 -2.49
N PRO A 38 2.69 10.13 -2.69
CA PRO A 38 2.63 10.86 -3.96
C PRO A 38 3.02 9.99 -5.17
N ARG A 39 4.01 9.11 -5.02
CA ARG A 39 4.46 8.20 -6.08
C ARG A 39 3.41 7.14 -6.41
N LEU A 40 2.69 6.63 -5.42
CA LEU A 40 1.60 5.68 -5.61
C LEU A 40 0.42 6.34 -6.33
N THR A 41 0.02 7.54 -5.91
CA THR A 41 -1.04 8.31 -6.57
C THR A 41 -0.66 8.63 -8.02
N ALA A 42 0.57 9.06 -8.28
CA ALA A 42 1.06 9.30 -9.65
C ALA A 42 1.09 8.02 -10.51
N ALA A 43 1.26 6.85 -9.88
CA ALA A 43 1.20 5.55 -10.55
C ALA A 43 -0.23 4.99 -10.70
N GLY A 44 -1.26 5.76 -10.32
CA GLY A 44 -2.68 5.41 -10.47
C GLY A 44 -3.32 4.76 -9.24
N ALA A 45 -2.65 4.71 -8.09
CA ALA A 45 -3.28 4.27 -6.86
C ALA A 45 -4.37 5.26 -6.43
N GLN A 46 -5.50 4.73 -5.97
CA GLN A 46 -6.63 5.51 -5.46
C GLN A 46 -7.03 4.99 -4.08
N GLY A 47 -7.63 5.87 -3.27
CA GLY A 47 -8.14 5.50 -1.95
C GLY A 47 -7.05 4.99 -1.01
N VAL A 48 -5.92 5.69 -0.92
CA VAL A 48 -4.82 5.30 -0.02
C VAL A 48 -5.22 5.55 1.43
N LEU A 49 -5.24 4.49 2.25
CA LEU A 49 -5.37 4.58 3.70
C LEU A 49 -4.06 4.16 4.37
N GLU A 50 -3.65 4.91 5.38
CA GLU A 50 -2.50 4.61 6.21
C GLU A 50 -2.93 4.36 7.66
N TYR A 51 -2.26 3.41 8.31
CA TYR A 51 -2.48 3.08 9.72
C TYR A 51 -1.14 2.84 10.40
N GLU A 52 -0.98 3.40 11.60
CA GLU A 52 0.18 3.11 12.45
C GLU A 52 0.01 1.74 13.12
N LEU A 53 1.00 0.86 12.93
CA LEU A 53 1.04 -0.45 13.57
C LEU A 53 1.51 -0.32 15.02
N LYS A 54 0.62 -0.54 15.97
CA LYS A 54 0.94 -0.49 17.41
C LYS A 54 1.76 -1.67 17.91
N LYS A 55 1.52 -2.86 17.35
CA LYS A 55 2.19 -4.10 17.74
C LYS A 55 2.15 -5.11 16.60
N MET A 56 3.28 -5.74 16.34
CA MET A 56 3.43 -6.89 15.44
C MET A 56 4.10 -7.99 16.27
N VAL A 57 3.54 -9.21 16.26
CA VAL A 57 4.02 -10.37 17.03
C VAL A 57 4.35 -11.53 16.11
#